data_AF-A0A3A4JJV2-F1
#
_entry.id   AF-A0A3A4JJV2-F1
#
_cell.length_a   1.000
_cell.length_b   1.000
_cell.length_c   1.000
_cell.angle_alpha   90.00
_cell.angle_beta   90.00
_cell.angle_gamma   90.00
#
_symmetry.space_group_name_H-M   'P 1'
#
loop_
_entity.id
_entity.type
_entity.pdbx_description
1 polymer ?
#
loop_
_entity_poly.entity_id
_entity_poly.type
_entity_poly.pdbx_seq_one_letter_code
_entity_poly.pdbx_strand_id
1 'polypeptide(L)' 'MPTIHNHQIDGDSDGLHAIKQLDSEEFEVLFEHAKRHGEANFEGTIKGKRLNFKLIRESDGTHRVESEGKESSHTSGWF' A
#
# COMPACT_ATOMS: atom_id res chain seq x y z
N MET A 1 -0.16 -5.12 -15.16
CA MET A 1 -0.54 -4.26 -14.01
C MET A 1 -2.05 -4.26 -13.89
N PRO A 2 -2.62 -4.68 -12.75
CA PRO A 2 -4.05 -4.58 -12.51
C PRO A 2 -4.51 -3.13 -12.40
N THR A 3 -5.76 -2.88 -12.77
CA THR A 3 -6.41 -1.58 -12.58
C THR A 3 -7.29 -1.66 -11.34
N ILE A 4 -7.12 -0.70 -10.43
CA ILE A 4 -7.87 -0.59 -9.17
C ILE A 4 -8.44 0.83 -9.14
N HIS A 5 -9.76 0.95 -9.05
CA HIS A 5 -10.46 2.24 -9.06
C HIS A 5 -10.06 3.17 -10.23
N ASN A 6 -9.82 2.61 -11.44
CA ASN A 6 -9.30 3.29 -12.63
C ASN A 6 -7.82 3.74 -12.58
N HIS A 7 -7.07 3.32 -11.57
CA HIS A 7 -5.63 3.58 -11.47
C HIS A 7 -4.83 2.31 -11.73
N GLN A 8 -3.73 2.43 -12.47
CA GLN A 8 -2.78 1.33 -12.62
C GLN A 8 -1.94 1.22 -11.34
N ILE A 9 -2.09 0.09 -10.65
CA ILE A 9 -1.37 -0.17 -9.41
C ILE A 9 -0.57 -1.45 -9.56
N ASP A 10 0.71 -1.38 -9.26
CA ASP A 10 1.58 -2.54 -9.12
C ASP A 10 1.71 -2.94 -7.65
N GLY A 11 1.95 -4.22 -7.37
CA GLY A 11 2.09 -4.67 -5.99
C GLY A 11 1.98 -6.17 -5.82
N ASP A 12 2.30 -6.62 -4.61
CA ASP A 12 2.14 -8.02 -4.23
C ASP A 12 0.65 -8.40 -4.07
N SER A 13 0.37 -9.70 -4.04
CA SER A 13 -1.01 -10.19 -3.96
C SER A 13 -1.76 -9.72 -2.71
N ASP A 14 -1.07 -9.52 -1.59
CA ASP A 14 -1.67 -9.08 -0.34
C ASP A 14 -1.90 -7.57 -0.38
N GLY A 15 -0.93 -6.78 -0.87
CA GLY A 15 -1.10 -5.34 -1.10
C GLY A 15 -2.24 -4.99 -2.06
N LEU A 16 -2.32 -5.71 -3.19
CA LEU A 16 -3.41 -5.57 -4.15
C LEU A 16 -4.76 -6.02 -3.57
N HIS A 17 -4.77 -6.97 -2.64
CA HIS A 17 -5.99 -7.38 -1.96
C HIS A 17 -6.44 -6.33 -0.93
N ALA A 18 -5.51 -5.77 -0.17
CA ALA A 18 -5.76 -4.72 0.81
C ALA A 18 -6.34 -3.47 0.16
N ILE A 19 -5.72 -2.98 -0.92
CA ILE A 19 -6.17 -1.75 -1.59
C ILE A 19 -7.52 -1.91 -2.30
N LYS A 20 -7.92 -3.14 -2.64
CA LYS A 20 -9.26 -3.45 -3.17
C LYS A 20 -10.35 -3.49 -2.09
N GLN A 21 -9.98 -3.58 -0.82
CA GLN A 21 -10.93 -3.52 0.29
C GLN A 21 -11.36 -2.09 0.60
N LEU A 22 -10.51 -1.11 0.27
CA LEU A 22 -10.85 0.31 0.38
C LEU A 22 -12.00 0.63 -0.57
N ASP A 23 -12.96 1.40 -0.07
CA ASP A 23 -13.96 1.99 -0.94
C ASP A 23 -13.34 3.07 -1.83
N SER A 24 -14.12 3.55 -2.81
CA SER A 24 -13.62 4.51 -3.79
C SER A 24 -13.23 5.84 -3.16
N GLU A 25 -13.92 6.29 -2.11
CA GLU A 25 -13.63 7.57 -1.44
C GLU A 25 -12.34 7.47 -0.62
N GLU A 26 -12.19 6.40 0.17
CA GLU A 26 -10.97 6.10 0.93
C GLU A 26 -9.76 5.98 0.00
N PHE A 27 -9.94 5.28 -1.12
CA PHE A 27 -8.90 5.10 -2.12
C PHE A 27 -8.50 6.44 -2.77
N GLU A 28 -9.46 7.30 -3.14
CA GLU A 28 -9.15 8.60 -3.74
C GLU A 28 -8.36 9.51 -2.79
N VAL A 29 -8.73 9.52 -1.50
CA VAL A 29 -7.98 10.26 -0.48
C VAL A 29 -6.55 9.74 -0.36
N LEU A 30 -6.38 8.41 -0.32
CA LEU A 30 -5.07 7.77 -0.29
C LEU A 30 -4.23 8.14 -1.53
N PHE A 31 -4.84 8.06 -2.70
CA PHE A 31 -4.20 8.32 -3.97
C PHE A 31 -3.74 9.79 -4.09
N GLU A 32 -4.60 10.74 -3.73
CA GLU A 32 -4.25 12.16 -3.72
C GLU A 32 -3.17 12.48 -2.68
N HIS A 33 -3.18 11.81 -1.52
CA HIS A 33 -2.10 11.94 -0.53
C HIS A 33 -0.77 11.44 -1.10
N ALA A 34 -0.73 10.23 -1.66
CA ALA A 34 0.48 9.66 -2.28
C ALA A 34 0.98 10.52 -3.45
N LYS A 35 0.06 11.10 -4.22
CA LYS A 35 0.41 11.99 -5.33
C LYS A 35 1.10 13.29 -4.87
N ARG A 36 0.71 13.84 -3.71
CA ARG A 36 1.27 15.09 -3.15
C ARG A 36 2.54 14.85 -2.34
N HIS A 37 2.59 13.77 -1.59
CA HIS A 37 3.65 13.49 -0.62
C HIS A 37 4.64 12.42 -1.06
N GLY A 38 4.39 11.74 -2.18
CA GLY A 38 5.21 10.63 -2.69
C GLY A 38 4.73 9.27 -2.19
N GLU A 39 4.13 9.21 -1.01
CA GLU A 39 3.57 7.97 -0.44
C GLU A 39 2.36 8.23 0.48
N ALA A 40 1.57 7.19 0.72
CA ALA A 40 0.46 7.20 1.67
C ALA A 40 0.34 5.83 2.35
N ASN A 41 0.25 5.83 3.68
CA ASN A 41 0.11 4.63 4.48
C ASN A 41 -1.36 4.32 4.75
N PHE A 42 -1.72 3.04 4.75
CA PHE A 42 -3.06 2.57 5.06
C PHE A 42 -3.04 1.19 5.68
N GLU A 43 -4.16 0.82 6.29
CA GLU A 43 -4.35 -0.49 6.88
C GLU A 43 -5.24 -1.35 5.99
N GLY A 44 -4.89 -2.63 5.86
CA GLY A 44 -5.70 -3.61 5.15
C GLY A 44 -5.83 -4.90 5.94
N THR A 45 -6.92 -5.65 5.72
CA THR A 45 -7.13 -6.93 6.42
C THR A 45 -6.80 -8.11 5.53
N ILE A 46 -5.72 -8.83 5.82
CA ILE A 46 -5.31 -10.03 5.07
C ILE A 46 -5.47 -11.25 5.95
N LYS A 47 -6.27 -12.24 5.50
CA LYS A 47 -6.50 -13.51 6.22
C LYS A 47 -6.93 -13.27 7.69
N GLY A 48 -7.75 -12.24 7.93
CA GLY A 48 -8.24 -11.87 9.26
C GLY A 48 -7.24 -11.12 10.15
N LYS A 49 -6.08 -10.72 9.62
CA LYS A 49 -5.08 -9.90 10.33
C LYS A 49 -5.02 -8.50 9.72
N ARG A 50 -5.01 -7.46 10.56
CA ARG A 50 -4.69 -6.09 10.14
C ARG A 50 -3.20 -6.01 9.85
N LEU A 51 -2.86 -5.53 8.66
CA LEU A 51 -1.50 -5.28 8.21
C LEU A 51 -1.43 -3.84 7.69
N ASN A 52 -0.27 -3.23 7.84
CA ASN A 52 0.00 -1.91 7.27
C ASN A 52 0.52 -2.08 5.84
N PHE A 53 0.12 -1.16 4.99
CA PHE A 53 0.51 -1.06 3.60
C PHE A 53 0.86 0.38 3.28
N LYS A 54 1.67 0.57 2.25
CA LYS A 54 1.99 1.89 1.70
C LYS A 54 1.71 1.90 0.21
N LEU A 55 1.05 2.95 -0.25
CA LEU A 55 0.92 3.30 -1.65
C LEU A 55 1.98 4.33 -1.99
N ILE A 56 2.90 3.97 -2.87
CA ILE A 56 4.01 4.82 -3.31
C ILE A 56 3.73 5.28 -4.72
N ARG A 57 3.99 6.56 -4.99
CA ARG A 57 4.04 7.10 -6.34
C ARG A 57 5.45 6.95 -6.89
N GLU A 58 5.58 6.20 -7.97
CA GLU A 58 6.84 6.03 -8.69
C GLU A 58 7.11 7.24 -9.61
N SER A 59 8.38 7.42 -9.99
CA SER A 59 8.82 8.57 -10.79
C SER A 59 8.23 8.58 -12.21
N ASP A 60 7.79 7.42 -12.71
CA ASP A 60 7.14 7.26 -14.02
C ASP A 60 5.62 7.57 -13.99
N GLY A 61 5.09 7.94 -12.82
CA GLY A 61 3.67 8.23 -12.62
C GLY A 61 2.81 7.00 -12.30
N THR A 62 3.40 5.81 -12.24
CA THR A 62 2.72 4.62 -11.74
C THR A 62 2.65 4.63 -10.22
N HIS A 63 1.77 3.79 -9.66
CA HIS A 63 1.63 3.64 -8.22
C HIS A 63 1.91 2.20 -7.83
N ARG A 64 2.63 2.02 -6.72
CA ARG A 64 3.03 0.71 -6.22
C ARG A 64 2.56 0.56 -4.79
N VAL A 65 1.86 -0.54 -4.49
CA VAL A 65 1.50 -0.91 -3.13
C VAL A 65 2.51 -1.89 -2.58
N GLU A 66 3.02 -1.62 -1.39
CA GLU A 66 3.90 -2.51 -0.65
C GLU A 66 3.31 -2.78 0.73
N SER A 67 3.38 -4.04 1.19
CA SER A 67 3.15 -4.34 2.60
C SER A 67 4.26 -3.73 3.46
N GLU A 68 3.90 -3.04 4.54
CA GLU A 68 4.82 -2.60 5.60
C GLU A 68 5.23 -3.79 6.52
N GLY A 69 5.04 -5.03 6.04
CA GLY A 69 5.12 -6.26 6.80
C GLY A 69 6.32 -7.14 6.44
N LYS A 70 7.53 -6.66 6.69
CA LYS A 70 8.41 -7.43 7.55
C LYS A 70 8.74 -6.50 8.69
N GLU A 71 8.45 -6.96 9.91
CA GLU A 71 9.30 -6.71 11.07
C GLU A 71 10.71 -6.43 10.52
N SER A 72 11.18 -5.18 10.62
CA SER A 72 12.59 -4.93 10.38
C SER A 72 13.28 -6.00 11.20
N SER A 73 13.98 -6.90 10.52
CA SER A 73 15.03 -7.69 11.14
C SER A 73 16.14 -6.72 11.52
N HIS A 74 15.82 -5.66 12.29
CA HIS A 74 16.67 -5.23 13.36
C HIS A 74 16.64 -6.39 14.36
N THR A 75 17.51 -7.35 14.11
CA THR A 75 18.39 -7.86 15.14
C THR A 75 18.86 -6.66 15.97
N SER A 76 18.03 -6.26 16.91
CA SER A 76 18.47 -5.56 18.11
C SER A 76 19.14 -6.67 18.89
N GLY A 77 20.41 -6.90 18.57
CA GLY A 77 21.28 -7.74 19.37
C GLY A 77 21.29 -7.14 20.77
N TRP A 78 20.55 -7.77 21.68
CA TRP A 78 20.76 -7.63 23.10
C TRP A 78 21.83 -8.66 23.48
N PHE A 79 23.10 -8.36 23.24
CA PHE A 79 24.26 -8.98 23.91
C PHE A 79 25.44 -8.01 23.88
#